data_AF-A0A7K4C7E2-F1
#
_entry.id   AF-A0A7K4C7E2-F1
#
_cell.length_a   1.000
_cell.length_b   1.000
_cell.length_c   1.000
_cell.angle_alpha   90.00
_cell.angle_beta   90.00
_cell.angle_gamma   90.00
#
_symmetry.space_group_name_H-M   'P 1'
#
loop_
_entity.id
_entity.type
_entity.pdbx_description
1 polymer ?
#
loop_
_entity_poly.entity_id
_entity_poly.type
_entity_poly.pdbx_seq_one_letter_code
_entity_poly.pdbx_strand_id
1 'polypeptide(L)' 'MADNTLNLPSGIGGLTRFKDTTKSKLDLKPSQVIGFIIVIVLFRISLNIFFK' A
#
# COMPACT_ATOMS: atom_id res chain seq x y z
N MET A 1 -19.62 35.70 -19.58
CA MET A 1 -20.97 35.13 -19.72
C MET A 1 -20.90 33.99 -20.73
N ALA A 2 -20.80 32.75 -20.24
CA ALA A 2 -21.19 31.49 -20.90
C ALA A 2 -20.59 30.35 -20.07
N ASP A 3 -21.14 30.18 -18.88
CA ASP A 3 -21.04 28.95 -18.10
C ASP A 3 -21.46 27.78 -18.96
N ASN A 4 -20.51 26.98 -19.42
CA ASN A 4 -20.80 25.65 -19.94
C ASN A 4 -20.15 24.64 -19.02
N THR A 5 -20.61 24.65 -17.77
CA THR A 5 -20.46 23.54 -16.83
C THR A 5 -21.21 22.37 -17.44
N LEU A 6 -20.50 21.57 -18.24
CA LEU A 6 -21.00 20.33 -18.80
C LEU A 6 -21.39 19.42 -17.62
N ASN A 7 -22.66 19.48 -17.26
CA ASN A 7 -23.27 18.71 -16.18
C ASN A 7 -23.32 17.26 -16.64
N LEU A 8 -22.22 16.54 -16.41
CA LEU A 8 -22.16 15.10 -16.61
C LEU A 8 -23.16 14.49 -15.62
N PRO A 9 -24.25 13.88 -16.11
CA PRO A 9 -25.24 13.29 -15.23
C PRO A 9 -24.52 12.24 -14.40
N SER A 10 -24.54 12.44 -13.08
CA SER A 10 -24.21 11.44 -12.09
C SER A 10 -25.23 10.31 -12.20
N GLY A 11 -25.08 9.50 -13.25
CA GLY A 11 -25.76 8.24 -13.47
C GLY A 11 -25.31 7.28 -12.39
N ILE A 12 -26.01 7.38 -11.27
CA ILE A 12 -26.08 6.40 -10.20
C ILE A 12 -26.29 5.03 -10.83
N GLY A 13 -25.28 4.16 -10.78
CA GLY A 13 -25.42 2.74 -11.07
C GLY A 13 -24.63 2.24 -12.27
N GLY A 14 -23.36 1.86 -12.08
CA GLY A 14 -22.78 0.94 -13.05
C GLY A 14 -21.27 0.77 -13.11
N LEU A 15 -20.46 1.48 -12.33
CA LEU A 15 -19.03 1.20 -12.26
C LEU A 15 -18.58 1.39 -10.83
N THR A 16 -18.53 0.29 -10.07
CA THR A 16 -17.61 0.16 -8.93
C THR A 16 -16.37 0.98 -9.25
N ARG A 17 -16.18 2.06 -8.49
CA ARG A 17 -15.10 3.00 -8.74
C ARG A 17 -13.82 2.22 -8.47
N PHE A 18 -13.23 1.61 -9.49
CA PHE A 18 -11.91 0.94 -9.42
C PHE A 18 -10.78 1.94 -9.07
N LYS A 19 -11.10 3.17 -8.64
CA LYS A 19 -10.23 4.05 -7.86
C LYS A 19 -10.11 3.63 -6.39
N ASP A 20 -10.83 2.59 -5.97
CA ASP A 20 -10.51 1.83 -4.77
C ASP A 20 -9.44 0.76 -5.08
N THR A 21 -8.43 1.11 -5.90
CA THR A 21 -7.11 0.48 -5.76
C THR A 21 -6.63 0.83 -4.36
N THR A 22 -7.02 -0.05 -3.43
CA THR A 22 -6.65 -0.15 -2.03
C THR A 22 -5.86 1.05 -1.57
N LYS A 23 -6.53 2.03 -0.93
CA LYS A 23 -5.85 2.95 -0.01
C LYS A 23 -5.28 2.09 1.11
N SER A 24 -4.19 1.38 0.83
CA SER A 24 -3.53 0.54 1.80
C SER A 24 -3.04 1.49 2.87
N LYS A 25 -3.68 1.48 4.04
CA LYS A 25 -3.13 2.18 5.21
C LYS A 25 -1.70 1.71 5.51
N LEU A 26 -1.32 0.55 4.98
CA LEU A 26 0.00 -0.04 5.04
C LEU A 26 0.59 -0.14 3.63
N ASP A 27 1.02 0.98 3.07
CA ASP A 27 1.95 0.99 1.95
C ASP A 27 3.32 0.55 2.45
N LEU A 28 3.53 -0.77 2.49
CA LEU A 28 4.81 -1.37 2.81
C LEU A 28 5.79 -1.01 1.70
N LYS A 29 6.56 0.06 1.92
CA LYS A 29 7.64 0.44 1.01
C LYS A 29 8.65 -0.71 0.91
N PRO A 30 9.22 -0.97 -0.26
CA PRO A 30 10.26 -1.99 -0.44
C PRO A 30 11.38 -1.87 0.60
N SER A 31 11.77 -0.64 0.95
CA SER A 31 12.76 -0.36 2.01
C SER A 31 12.43 -1.02 3.36
N GLN A 32 11.16 -1.11 3.75
CA GLN A 32 10.76 -1.74 5.01
C GLN A 32 10.89 -3.26 4.95
N VAL A 33 10.65 -3.85 3.77
CA VAL A 33 10.85 -5.30 3.52
C VAL A 33 12.33 -5.65 3.61
N ILE A 34 13.21 -4.86 2.99
CA ILE A 34 14.67 -5.07 3.08
C ILE A 34 15.15 -4.97 4.54
N GLY A 35 14.69 -3.95 5.28
CA GLY A 35 15.04 -3.80 6.69
C GLY A 35 14.60 -5.00 7.55
N PHE A 36 13.39 -5.51 7.30
CA PHE A 36 12.87 -6.67 8.02
C PHE A 36 13.69 -7.95 7.77
N ILE A 37 14.15 -8.16 6.53
CA ILE A 37 15.00 -9.29 6.18
C ILE A 37 16.34 -9.23 6.95
N ILE A 38 16.96 -8.05 7.01
CA ILE A 38 18.24 -7.86 7.74
C ILE A 38 18.06 -8.20 9.23
N VAL A 39 16.97 -7.75 9.85
CA VAL A 39 16.67 -8.05 11.26
C VAL A 39 16.52 -9.55 11.50
N ILE A 40 15.83 -10.28 10.62
CA ILE A 40 15.68 -11.74 10.73
C ILE A 40 17.05 -12.44 10.64
N VAL A 41 17.89 -12.03 9.70
CA VAL A 41 19.23 -12.61 9.53
C VAL A 41 20.09 -12.37 10.78
N LEU A 42 20.08 -11.15 11.32
CA LEU A 42 20.77 -10.83 12.57
C LEU A 42 20.21 -11.63 13.74
N PHE A 43 18.89 -11.76 13.86
CA PHE A 43 18.26 -12.56 14.90
C PHE A 43 18.71 -14.03 14.82
N ARG A 44 18.72 -14.62 13.62
CA ARG A 44 19.19 -16.00 13.39
C ARG A 44 20.66 -16.18 13.76
N ILE A 45 21.52 -15.21 13.45
CA ILE A 45 22.94 -15.22 13.83
C ILE A 45 23.09 -15.12 15.35
N SER A 46 22.41 -14.17 15.98
CA SER A 46 22.41 -14.01 17.44
C SER A 46 21.96 -15.29 18.13
N LEU A 47 20.86 -15.91 17.67
CA LEU A 47 20.36 -17.15 18.25
C LEU A 47 21.39 -18.28 18.14
N ASN A 48 22.06 -18.42 16.99
CA ASN A 48 23.12 -19.42 16.78
C ASN A 48 24.36 -19.17 17.66
N ILE A 49 24.64 -17.92 18.03
CA ILE A 49 25.76 -17.58 18.93
C ILE A 49 25.38 -17.87 20.39
N PHE A 50 24.14 -17.55 20.79
CA PHE A 50 23.66 -17.71 22.16
C PHE A 50 23.28 -19.17 22.52
N PHE A 51 22.76 -19.93 21.55
CA PHE A 51 22.36 -21.34 21.73
C PHE A 51 23.40 -22.35 21.21
N LYS A 52 24.67 -21.94 21.14
CA LYS A 52 25.78 -22.86 20.85
C LYS A 52 26.04 -23.81 22.01
#